data_AF-E1Y830-F1
#
_entry.id   AF-E1Y830-F1
#
_cell.length_a   1.000
_cell.length_b   1.000
_cell.length_c   1.000
_cell.angle_alpha   90.00
_cell.angle_beta   90.00
_cell.angle_gamma   90.00
#
_symmetry.space_group_name_H-M   'P 1'
#
loop_
_entity.id
_entity.type
_entity.pdbx_description
1 polymer ?
#
loop_
_entity_poly.entity_id
_entity_poly.type
_entity_poly.pdbx_seq_one_letter_code
_entity_poly.pdbx_strand_id
1 'polypeptide(L)'
;MTLIQGTNISSDNAKLYHSLGHTIKEYRQWRKMSQQKLSESIQISVRELQNWEADRHRARIENLHDLSEFTGIPMQALISLNADQPVWYSLDKRQFKYSLIEEDQFSSRELFRYNGKSADDFLIKYIPITTDRQINIILSCHRDIYSTERPLPRDVIKKAAALLPSLNNITFDCWNHYVGHQVCLPIKMDIYNDIIKSKSIDNYLTSRNINDIIRMDEGVLFYYSVYSASVSVARRLVLDGSQSLSEIEQKERFLLATHTATKEAITIQNNMGMKLVREYEHKYNKTNPVIYEQNLDVHIKLTKPYGWLIEQFDGKAGKVQEYGSSIDVDKTSLVVDGNISNDQNENIKSIKKTAQACTNPKCKLYGKTKQGNIVSNGTYRTKDGTPGCRFLCKVCGKSFCNRTGTIFYDLRSSEDKILKALKLLLEGMPLQKAADSLGITFNTIRRWLGVAAGQSNKIDAILKKDPEVSQADLDALWAFVKNNSLRQRAALRNWSDNKLYITLNKQQNG
;
A
#
# COMPACT_ATOMS: atom_id res chain seq x y z
N MET A 1 -10.34 -14.50 -31.82
CA MET A 1 -9.32 -14.80 -30.79
C MET A 1 -9.92 -15.83 -29.82
N THR A 2 -9.73 -17.11 -30.13
CA THR A 2 -10.40 -18.23 -29.46
C THR A 2 -9.59 -18.62 -28.22
N LEU A 3 -10.08 -18.25 -27.04
CA LEU A 3 -9.45 -18.58 -25.77
C LEU A 3 -9.78 -20.05 -25.41
N ILE A 4 -8.73 -20.86 -25.33
CA ILE A 4 -8.79 -22.29 -25.03
C ILE A 4 -9.12 -22.49 -23.54
N GLN A 5 -10.15 -23.29 -23.27
CA GLN A 5 -10.60 -23.69 -21.94
C GLN A 5 -9.50 -24.49 -21.22
N GLY A 6 -9.03 -23.98 -20.08
CA GLY A 6 -8.14 -24.69 -19.17
C GLY A 6 -8.93 -25.62 -18.25
N THR A 7 -8.54 -26.90 -18.19
CA THR A 7 -9.04 -27.87 -17.21
C THR A 7 -7.91 -28.34 -16.29
N ASN A 8 -8.22 -28.34 -15.00
CA ASN A 8 -7.66 -29.08 -13.87
C ASN A 8 -6.13 -29.11 -13.67
N ILE A 9 -5.63 -28.13 -12.91
CA ILE A 9 -4.71 -28.39 -11.80
C ILE A 9 -5.27 -27.65 -10.58
N SER A 10 -5.71 -28.44 -9.59
CA SER A 10 -6.11 -27.96 -8.27
C SER A 10 -4.87 -27.41 -7.54
N SER A 11 -4.86 -26.12 -7.25
CA SER A 11 -4.17 -25.62 -6.06
C SER A 11 -4.93 -24.39 -5.57
N ASP A 12 -5.82 -24.64 -4.62
CA ASP A 12 -6.78 -23.71 -4.05
C ASP A 12 -6.13 -22.58 -3.18
N ASN A 13 -4.81 -22.36 -3.32
CA ASN A 13 -4.03 -21.38 -2.60
C ASN A 13 -3.01 -20.72 -3.53
N ALA A 14 -2.70 -19.44 -3.27
CA ALA A 14 -1.55 -18.78 -3.89
C ALA A 14 -0.28 -19.62 -3.67
N LYS A 15 0.52 -19.80 -4.73
CA LYS A 15 1.77 -20.55 -4.68
C LYS A 15 2.93 -19.59 -4.55
N LEU A 16 3.95 -19.96 -3.77
CA LEU A 16 5.20 -19.21 -3.71
C LEU A 16 6.02 -19.48 -4.98
N TYR A 17 6.18 -18.46 -5.81
CA TYR A 17 7.08 -18.48 -6.97
C TYR A 17 8.40 -17.83 -6.58
N HIS A 18 9.52 -18.51 -6.88
CA HIS A 18 10.87 -18.02 -6.55
C HIS A 18 11.55 -17.30 -7.72
N SER A 19 11.13 -17.56 -8.95
CA SER A 19 11.75 -17.00 -10.15
C SER A 19 10.74 -16.73 -11.26
N LEU A 20 11.13 -15.84 -12.17
CA LEU A 20 10.34 -15.54 -13.37
C LEU A 20 10.20 -16.78 -14.27
N GLY A 21 11.28 -17.55 -14.47
CA GLY A 21 11.28 -18.70 -15.36
C GLY A 21 10.30 -19.78 -14.97
N HIS A 22 10.28 -20.14 -13.68
CA HIS A 22 9.33 -21.11 -13.14
C HIS A 22 7.87 -20.64 -13.32
N THR A 23 7.63 -19.35 -13.08
CA THR A 23 6.30 -18.73 -13.25
C THR A 23 5.81 -18.78 -14.70
N ILE A 24 6.66 -18.44 -15.67
CA ILE A 24 6.35 -18.49 -17.10
C ILE A 24 6.01 -19.92 -17.53
N LYS A 25 6.83 -20.89 -17.12
CA LYS A 25 6.66 -22.30 -17.48
C LYS A 25 5.34 -22.85 -16.94
N GLU A 26 5.01 -22.52 -15.70
CA GLU A 26 3.76 -22.94 -15.08
C GLU A 26 2.54 -22.27 -15.71
N TYR A 27 2.61 -20.97 -16.02
CA TYR A 27 1.56 -20.27 -16.79
C TYR A 27 1.32 -20.95 -18.14
N ARG A 28 2.39 -21.32 -18.86
CA ARG A 28 2.31 -22.03 -20.15
C ARG A 28 1.62 -23.38 -20.01
N GLN A 29 1.99 -24.15 -19.00
CA GLN A 29 1.38 -25.45 -18.73
C GLN A 29 -0.10 -25.30 -18.39
N TRP A 30 -0.44 -24.34 -17.52
CA TRP A 30 -1.81 -24.01 -17.14
C TRP A 30 -2.66 -23.60 -18.35
N ARG A 31 -2.12 -22.79 -19.27
CA ARG A 31 -2.79 -22.40 -20.53
C ARG A 31 -2.64 -23.39 -21.68
N LYS A 32 -2.00 -24.56 -21.47
CA LYS A 32 -1.70 -25.56 -22.52
C LYS A 32 -1.06 -24.94 -23.77
N MET A 33 -0.10 -24.06 -23.56
CA MET A 33 0.52 -23.24 -24.60
C MET A 33 1.97 -23.65 -24.84
N SER A 34 2.41 -23.74 -26.10
CA SER A 34 3.81 -24.05 -26.47
C SER A 34 4.76 -22.87 -26.26
N GLN A 35 6.07 -23.12 -26.19
CA GLN A 35 7.08 -22.05 -26.09
C GLN A 35 6.99 -21.12 -27.31
N GLN A 36 6.83 -21.70 -28.50
CA GLN A 36 6.65 -20.96 -29.75
C GLN A 36 5.45 -20.02 -29.70
N LYS A 37 4.29 -20.51 -29.26
CA LYS A 37 3.08 -19.68 -29.19
C LYS A 37 3.22 -18.52 -28.21
N LEU A 38 3.85 -18.75 -27.05
CA LEU A 38 4.10 -17.66 -26.10
C LEU A 38 5.10 -16.65 -26.67
N SER A 39 6.24 -17.12 -27.20
CA SER A 39 7.30 -16.23 -27.69
C SER A 39 6.80 -15.35 -28.84
N GLU A 40 6.00 -15.90 -29.75
CA GLU A 40 5.35 -15.14 -30.83
C GLU A 40 4.38 -14.09 -30.28
N SER A 41 3.61 -14.43 -29.23
CA SER A 41 2.62 -13.52 -28.65
C SER A 41 3.23 -12.32 -27.93
N ILE A 42 4.46 -12.45 -27.42
CA ILE A 42 5.21 -11.37 -26.75
C ILE A 42 6.41 -10.90 -27.59
N GLN A 43 6.45 -11.24 -28.88
CA GLN A 43 7.43 -10.78 -29.86
C GLN A 43 8.91 -11.01 -29.50
N ILE A 44 9.23 -12.16 -28.87
CA ILE A 44 10.61 -12.58 -28.60
C ILE A 44 10.97 -13.87 -29.33
N SER A 45 12.26 -14.19 -29.36
CA SER A 45 12.70 -15.49 -29.89
C SER A 45 12.37 -16.64 -28.93
N VAL A 46 12.08 -17.83 -29.47
CA VAL A 46 11.90 -19.06 -28.67
C VAL A 46 13.13 -19.33 -27.78
N ARG A 47 14.33 -19.05 -28.29
CA ARG A 47 15.59 -19.19 -27.55
C ARG A 47 15.67 -18.27 -26.34
N GLU A 48 15.18 -17.04 -26.47
CA GLU A 48 15.12 -16.09 -25.36
C GLU A 48 14.13 -16.56 -24.28
N LEU A 49 12.93 -16.99 -24.68
CA LEU A 49 11.97 -17.59 -23.75
C LEU A 49 12.54 -18.82 -23.03
N GLN A 50 13.26 -19.69 -23.74
CA GLN A 50 13.94 -20.85 -23.15
C GLN A 50 15.03 -20.46 -22.15
N ASN A 51 15.69 -19.31 -22.35
CA ASN A 51 16.65 -18.79 -21.38
C ASN A 51 15.96 -18.26 -20.12
N TRP A 52 14.79 -17.63 -20.26
CA TRP A 52 14.01 -17.20 -19.10
C TRP A 52 13.44 -18.39 -18.33
N GLU A 53 12.82 -19.37 -19.00
CA GLU A 53 12.26 -20.57 -18.35
C GLU A 53 13.32 -21.42 -17.62
N ALA A 54 14.60 -21.26 -17.99
CA ALA A 54 15.73 -21.90 -17.33
C ALA A 54 16.48 -20.97 -16.37
N ASP A 55 15.93 -19.79 -16.07
CA ASP A 55 16.50 -18.76 -15.20
C ASP A 55 17.96 -18.37 -15.56
N ARG A 56 18.33 -18.49 -16.83
CA ARG A 56 19.68 -18.17 -17.33
C ARG A 56 19.88 -16.67 -17.55
N HIS A 57 18.82 -15.97 -17.95
CA HIS A 57 18.85 -14.53 -18.22
C HIS A 57 17.63 -13.84 -17.60
N ARG A 58 17.81 -12.58 -17.17
CA ARG A 58 16.72 -11.70 -16.77
C ARG A 58 16.03 -11.10 -17.99
N ALA A 59 14.71 -10.97 -17.92
CA ALA A 59 13.95 -10.28 -18.94
C ALA A 59 14.19 -8.76 -18.85
N ARG A 60 14.20 -8.08 -20.01
CA ARG A 60 14.20 -6.62 -20.07
C ARG A 60 12.83 -6.09 -19.65
N ILE A 61 12.79 -4.83 -19.19
CA ILE A 61 11.54 -4.21 -18.72
C ILE A 61 10.47 -4.15 -19.83
N GLU A 62 10.88 -3.87 -21.07
CA GLU A 62 10.02 -3.86 -22.26
C GLU A 62 9.30 -5.22 -22.41
N ASN A 63 10.08 -6.29 -22.38
CA ASN A 63 9.55 -7.65 -22.48
C ASN A 63 8.61 -8.04 -21.31
N LEU A 64 8.85 -7.48 -20.11
CA LEU A 64 7.96 -7.69 -18.97
C LEU A 64 6.59 -7.02 -19.19
N HIS A 65 6.53 -5.88 -19.88
CA HIS A 65 5.26 -5.26 -20.23
C HIS A 65 4.44 -6.14 -21.17
N ASP A 66 5.07 -6.68 -22.22
CA ASP A 66 4.40 -7.59 -23.17
C ASP A 66 3.94 -8.86 -22.47
N LEU A 67 4.79 -9.42 -21.59
CA LEU A 67 4.43 -10.57 -20.78
C LEU A 67 3.28 -10.26 -19.84
N SER A 68 3.25 -9.11 -19.17
CA SER A 68 2.16 -8.72 -18.28
C SER A 68 0.84 -8.53 -19.02
N GLU A 69 0.87 -7.83 -20.17
CA GLU A 69 -0.33 -7.61 -20.99
C GLU A 69 -0.89 -8.93 -21.53
N PHE A 70 -0.02 -9.83 -21.99
CA PHE A 70 -0.44 -11.11 -22.53
C PHE A 70 -0.92 -12.11 -21.46
N THR A 71 -0.23 -12.17 -20.31
CA THR A 71 -0.51 -13.17 -19.28
C THR A 71 -1.55 -12.72 -18.26
N GLY A 72 -1.71 -11.41 -18.09
CA GLY A 72 -2.47 -10.82 -16.98
C GLY A 72 -1.77 -10.92 -15.63
N ILE A 73 -0.48 -11.33 -15.59
CA ILE A 73 0.33 -11.30 -14.38
C ILE A 73 0.73 -9.85 -14.10
N PRO A 74 0.46 -9.29 -12.90
CA PRO A 74 0.79 -7.89 -12.60
C PRO A 74 2.28 -7.58 -12.78
N MET A 75 2.60 -6.41 -13.36
CA MET A 75 3.97 -5.97 -13.59
C MET A 75 4.83 -6.04 -12.32
N GLN A 76 4.23 -5.63 -11.20
CA GLN A 76 4.88 -5.65 -9.90
C GLN A 76 5.32 -7.06 -9.47
N ALA A 77 4.53 -8.10 -9.77
CA ALA A 77 4.89 -9.49 -9.51
C ALA A 77 6.01 -9.95 -10.46
N LEU A 78 5.90 -9.64 -11.76
CA LEU A 78 6.93 -9.98 -12.75
C LEU A 78 8.29 -9.35 -12.45
N ILE A 79 8.32 -8.07 -12.08
CA ILE A 79 9.54 -7.35 -11.71
C ILE A 79 10.20 -7.99 -10.49
N SER A 80 9.39 -8.36 -9.48
CA SER A 80 9.89 -9.01 -8.26
C SER A 80 10.51 -10.36 -8.60
N LEU A 81 9.80 -11.19 -9.38
CA LEU A 81 10.26 -12.51 -9.80
C LEU A 81 11.49 -12.46 -10.72
N ASN A 82 11.58 -11.44 -11.58
CA ASN A 82 12.75 -11.19 -12.44
C ASN A 82 13.98 -10.71 -11.64
N ALA A 83 13.76 -10.22 -10.42
CA ALA A 83 14.81 -9.82 -9.48
C ALA A 83 15.14 -10.92 -8.45
N ASP A 84 14.66 -12.14 -8.64
CA ASP A 84 14.80 -13.28 -7.73
C ASP A 84 14.16 -13.03 -6.35
N GLN A 85 13.17 -12.14 -6.29
CA GLN A 85 12.37 -11.90 -5.09
C GLN A 85 11.13 -12.81 -5.13
N PRO A 86 10.97 -13.74 -4.18
CA PRO A 86 9.83 -14.62 -4.16
C PRO A 86 8.51 -13.87 -3.96
N VAL A 87 7.46 -14.33 -4.65
CA VAL A 87 6.12 -13.76 -4.61
C VAL A 87 5.10 -14.89 -4.48
N TRP A 88 4.17 -14.76 -3.55
CA TRP A 88 2.98 -15.60 -3.52
C TRP A 88 2.05 -15.13 -4.62
N TYR A 89 1.78 -15.97 -5.61
CA TYR A 89 0.92 -15.62 -6.74
C TYR A 89 -0.10 -16.72 -7.01
N SER A 90 -1.30 -16.30 -7.39
CA SER A 90 -2.36 -17.18 -7.85
C SER A 90 -2.65 -16.85 -9.31
N LEU A 91 -2.37 -17.81 -10.20
CA LEU A 91 -2.60 -17.66 -11.65
C LEU A 91 -4.09 -17.52 -11.99
N ASP A 92 -4.93 -18.22 -11.24
CA ASP A 92 -6.38 -18.26 -11.40
C ASP A 92 -7.07 -17.00 -10.86
N LYS A 93 -6.70 -16.54 -9.65
CA LYS A 93 -7.25 -15.30 -9.06
C LYS A 93 -6.53 -14.06 -9.56
N ARG A 94 -5.37 -14.19 -10.21
CA ARG A 94 -4.48 -13.09 -10.62
C ARG A 94 -4.11 -12.17 -9.45
N GLN A 95 -3.83 -12.75 -8.31
CA GLN A 95 -3.51 -12.02 -7.09
C GLN A 95 -2.11 -12.35 -6.61
N PHE A 96 -1.37 -11.33 -6.19
CA PHE A 96 -0.03 -11.49 -5.64
C PHE A 96 0.09 -10.91 -4.23
N LYS A 97 0.99 -11.50 -3.44
CA LYS A 97 1.31 -11.11 -2.06
C LYS A 97 2.81 -11.29 -1.82
N TYR A 98 3.41 -10.40 -1.03
CA TYR A 98 4.81 -10.46 -0.63
C TYR A 98 5.02 -11.22 0.68
N SER A 99 3.98 -11.39 1.49
CA SER A 99 4.06 -12.09 2.77
C SER A 99 2.72 -12.72 3.15
N LEU A 100 2.75 -13.68 4.08
CA LEU A 100 1.55 -14.26 4.67
C LEU A 100 0.75 -13.23 5.48
N ILE A 101 1.40 -12.19 6.02
CA ILE A 101 0.70 -11.10 6.72
C ILE A 101 -0.26 -10.37 5.77
N GLU A 102 0.11 -10.22 4.50
CA GLU A 102 -0.78 -9.62 3.50
C GLU A 102 -2.01 -10.50 3.20
N GLU A 103 -1.93 -11.81 3.40
CA GLU A 103 -3.09 -12.72 3.26
C GLU A 103 -4.11 -12.54 4.38
N ASP A 104 -3.63 -12.46 5.62
CA ASP A 104 -4.47 -12.14 6.77
C ASP A 104 -5.09 -10.75 6.62
N GLN A 105 -4.34 -9.78 6.09
CA GLN A 105 -4.88 -8.45 5.82
C GLN A 105 -5.97 -8.48 4.74
N PHE A 106 -5.79 -9.23 3.65
CA PHE A 106 -6.80 -9.33 2.60
C PHE A 106 -8.10 -9.97 3.13
N SER A 107 -8.00 -10.91 4.05
CA SER A 107 -9.16 -11.64 4.57
C SER A 107 -9.79 -11.01 5.82
N SER A 108 -9.14 -10.04 6.44
CA SER A 108 -9.58 -9.45 7.72
C SER A 108 -10.20 -8.07 7.57
N ARG A 109 -10.84 -7.60 8.66
CA ARG A 109 -11.34 -6.22 8.78
C ARG A 109 -10.22 -5.16 8.69
N GLU A 110 -8.94 -5.56 8.67
CA GLU A 110 -7.80 -4.64 8.52
C GLU A 110 -7.81 -3.86 7.20
N LEU A 111 -8.48 -4.35 6.15
CA LEU A 111 -8.69 -3.59 4.92
C LEU A 111 -9.42 -2.25 5.17
N PHE A 112 -10.24 -2.16 6.21
CA PHE A 112 -11.06 -0.99 6.55
C PHE A 112 -10.45 -0.13 7.67
N ARG A 113 -9.36 -0.58 8.32
CA ARG A 113 -8.79 0.07 9.53
C ARG A 113 -7.77 1.18 9.22
N TYR A 114 -7.29 1.29 7.99
CA TYR A 114 -6.14 2.15 7.68
C TYR A 114 -6.53 3.41 6.89
N ASN A 115 -6.30 4.58 7.50
CA ASN A 115 -6.59 5.91 6.93
C ASN A 115 -5.41 6.59 6.23
N GLY A 116 -4.23 5.97 6.21
CA GLY A 116 -3.05 6.57 5.57
C GLY A 116 -3.00 6.21 4.08
N LYS A 117 -2.63 7.18 3.23
CA LYS A 117 -2.18 6.83 1.88
C LYS A 117 -0.90 5.99 2.00
N SER A 118 -0.93 4.75 1.54
CA SER A 118 0.27 3.93 1.49
C SER A 118 1.25 4.48 0.43
N ALA A 119 2.55 4.20 0.52
CA ALA A 119 3.46 4.55 -0.58
C ALA A 119 3.04 3.92 -1.91
N ASP A 120 2.35 2.78 -1.86
CA ASP A 120 1.85 2.08 -3.04
C ASP A 120 0.63 2.79 -3.64
N ASP A 121 -0.10 3.61 -2.86
CA ASP A 121 -1.25 4.38 -3.37
C ASP A 121 -0.84 5.46 -4.38
N PHE A 122 0.41 5.94 -4.31
CA PHE A 122 0.97 6.86 -5.31
C PHE A 122 1.41 6.15 -6.58
N LEU A 123 1.58 4.82 -6.53
CA LEU A 123 1.97 3.99 -7.66
C LEU A 123 0.75 3.43 -8.41
N ILE A 124 -0.45 3.81 -8.00
CA ILE A 124 -1.69 3.30 -8.57
C ILE A 124 -2.50 4.47 -9.13
N LYS A 125 -2.92 4.33 -10.39
CA LYS A 125 -3.82 5.25 -11.07
C LYS A 125 -5.25 4.69 -11.02
N TYR A 126 -6.09 5.35 -10.26
CA TYR A 126 -7.51 5.05 -10.14
C TYR A 126 -8.33 6.05 -10.97
N ILE A 127 -9.08 5.58 -11.96
CA ILE A 127 -9.85 6.45 -12.86
C ILE A 127 -11.24 5.90 -13.19
N PRO A 128 -12.23 6.77 -13.49
CA PRO A 128 -13.52 6.35 -14.00
C PRO A 128 -13.43 5.54 -15.29
N ILE A 129 -14.34 4.58 -15.45
CA ILE A 129 -14.47 3.79 -16.67
C ILE A 129 -15.06 4.68 -17.78
N THR A 130 -14.31 4.89 -18.85
CA THR A 130 -14.66 5.85 -19.92
C THR A 130 -14.54 5.26 -21.33
N THR A 131 -13.86 4.12 -21.52
CA THR A 131 -13.56 3.57 -22.85
C THR A 131 -13.97 2.11 -23.00
N ASP A 132 -14.29 1.70 -24.23
CA ASP A 132 -14.60 0.30 -24.55
C ASP A 132 -13.42 -0.65 -24.30
N ARG A 133 -12.18 -0.16 -24.44
CA ARG A 133 -10.98 -0.95 -24.12
C ARG A 133 -10.96 -1.34 -22.65
N GLN A 134 -11.25 -0.40 -21.74
CA GLN A 134 -11.32 -0.66 -20.30
C GLN A 134 -12.43 -1.65 -19.97
N ILE A 135 -13.61 -1.49 -20.57
CA ILE A 135 -14.75 -2.41 -20.38
C ILE A 135 -14.38 -3.83 -20.83
N ASN A 136 -13.68 -3.98 -21.95
CA ASN A 136 -13.23 -5.30 -22.42
C ASN A 136 -12.25 -5.98 -21.45
N ILE A 137 -11.32 -5.22 -20.87
CA ILE A 137 -10.38 -5.73 -19.86
C ILE A 137 -11.14 -6.23 -18.63
N ILE A 138 -12.11 -5.44 -18.14
CA ILE A 138 -12.96 -5.78 -16.99
C ILE A 138 -13.76 -7.06 -17.28
N LEU A 139 -14.45 -7.12 -18.43
CA LEU A 139 -15.26 -8.28 -18.80
C LEU A 139 -14.41 -9.55 -19.00
N SER A 140 -13.17 -9.41 -19.51
CA SER A 140 -12.24 -10.53 -19.58
C SER A 140 -11.86 -11.01 -18.19
N CYS A 141 -11.50 -10.11 -17.28
CA CYS A 141 -11.16 -10.45 -15.89
C CYS A 141 -12.34 -11.10 -15.17
N HIS A 142 -13.54 -10.55 -15.34
CA HIS A 142 -14.77 -11.08 -14.76
C HIS A 142 -15.04 -12.52 -15.25
N ARG A 143 -14.89 -12.77 -16.55
CA ARG A 143 -15.03 -14.12 -17.11
C ARG A 143 -14.08 -15.13 -16.47
N ASP A 144 -12.82 -14.75 -16.27
CA ASP A 144 -11.82 -15.67 -15.69
C ASP A 144 -12.12 -16.00 -14.20
N ILE A 145 -12.64 -15.02 -13.45
CA ILE A 145 -12.94 -15.16 -12.02
C ILE A 145 -14.27 -15.89 -11.79
N TYR A 146 -15.33 -15.47 -12.48
CA TYR A 146 -16.71 -15.94 -12.26
C TYR A 146 -17.12 -17.07 -13.23
N SER A 147 -16.28 -17.40 -14.21
CA SER A 147 -16.56 -18.41 -15.25
C SER A 147 -17.85 -18.17 -16.04
N THR A 148 -18.20 -16.91 -16.27
CA THR A 148 -19.41 -16.51 -16.99
C THR A 148 -19.32 -16.84 -18.49
N GLU A 149 -20.33 -17.52 -19.03
CA GLU A 149 -20.37 -17.87 -20.46
C GLU A 149 -20.75 -16.69 -21.34
N ARG A 150 -21.64 -15.83 -20.82
CA ARG A 150 -22.12 -14.64 -21.52
C ARG A 150 -21.62 -13.40 -20.77
N PRO A 151 -20.80 -12.56 -21.40
CA PRO A 151 -20.37 -11.33 -20.77
C PRO A 151 -21.55 -10.36 -20.66
N LEU A 152 -21.55 -9.56 -19.58
CA LEU A 152 -22.50 -8.47 -19.42
C LEU A 152 -22.45 -7.51 -20.63
N PRO A 153 -23.61 -7.04 -21.14
CA PRO A 153 -23.64 -6.07 -22.23
C PRO A 153 -22.86 -4.79 -21.90
N ARG A 154 -22.07 -4.29 -22.85
CA ARG A 154 -21.17 -3.13 -22.62
C ARG A 154 -21.94 -1.85 -22.27
N ASP A 155 -23.11 -1.67 -22.85
CA ASP A 155 -24.00 -0.52 -22.62
C ASP A 155 -24.50 -0.45 -21.17
N VAL A 156 -24.61 -1.58 -20.48
CA VAL A 156 -24.94 -1.64 -19.05
C VAL A 156 -23.85 -0.95 -18.22
N ILE A 157 -22.58 -1.33 -18.45
CA ILE A 157 -21.42 -0.74 -17.74
C ILE A 157 -21.26 0.73 -18.12
N LYS A 158 -21.43 1.09 -19.40
CA LYS A 158 -21.38 2.50 -19.84
C LYS A 158 -22.41 3.35 -19.13
N LYS A 159 -23.66 2.87 -19.04
CA LYS A 159 -24.73 3.61 -18.37
C LYS A 159 -24.50 3.71 -16.87
N ALA A 160 -24.03 2.64 -16.22
CA ALA A 160 -23.68 2.67 -14.81
C ALA A 160 -22.53 3.65 -14.51
N ALA A 161 -21.48 3.65 -15.34
CA ALA A 161 -20.36 4.58 -15.22
C ALA A 161 -20.74 6.04 -15.47
N ALA A 162 -21.73 6.30 -16.34
CA ALA A 162 -22.25 7.64 -16.56
C ALA A 162 -23.07 8.17 -15.35
N LEU A 163 -23.81 7.29 -14.67
CA LEU A 163 -24.64 7.65 -13.52
C LEU A 163 -23.83 7.74 -12.22
N LEU A 164 -22.91 6.79 -12.00
CA LEU A 164 -22.11 6.66 -10.78
C LEU A 164 -20.63 6.51 -11.12
N PRO A 165 -19.97 7.56 -11.66
CA PRO A 165 -18.57 7.49 -12.08
C PRO A 165 -17.62 7.19 -10.90
N SER A 166 -17.92 7.70 -9.71
CA SER A 166 -17.13 7.47 -8.49
C SER A 166 -17.20 6.03 -7.97
N LEU A 167 -18.19 5.24 -8.39
CA LEU A 167 -18.35 3.83 -8.01
C LEU A 167 -18.05 2.87 -9.16
N ASN A 168 -17.65 3.39 -10.33
CA ASN A 168 -17.37 2.63 -11.54
C ASN A 168 -16.00 3.01 -12.09
N ASN A 169 -14.96 2.38 -11.53
CA ASN A 169 -13.57 2.75 -11.75
C ASN A 169 -12.72 1.56 -12.19
N ILE A 170 -11.65 1.87 -12.92
CA ILE A 170 -10.60 0.94 -13.30
C ILE A 170 -9.27 1.45 -12.75
N THR A 171 -8.45 0.50 -12.34
CA THR A 171 -7.20 0.75 -11.61
C THR A 171 -6.01 0.22 -12.41
N PHE A 172 -5.00 1.06 -12.57
CA PHE A 172 -3.74 0.75 -13.23
C PHE A 172 -2.57 0.95 -12.28
N ASP A 173 -1.49 0.19 -12.45
CA ASP A 173 -0.23 0.47 -11.76
C ASP A 173 0.56 1.62 -12.43
N CYS A 174 1.74 1.92 -11.90
CA CYS A 174 2.62 2.99 -12.40
C CYS A 174 3.24 2.68 -13.77
N TRP A 175 3.11 1.44 -14.25
CA TRP A 175 3.46 1.01 -15.60
C TRP A 175 2.27 1.04 -16.56
N ASN A 176 1.10 1.50 -16.09
CA ASN A 176 -0.15 1.57 -16.82
C ASN A 176 -0.75 0.19 -17.16
N HIS A 177 -0.42 -0.84 -16.37
CA HIS A 177 -1.00 -2.17 -16.46
C HIS A 177 -2.22 -2.29 -15.54
N TYR A 178 -3.24 -3.00 -16.02
CA TYR A 178 -4.48 -3.19 -15.26
C TYR A 178 -4.24 -4.04 -14.00
N VAL A 179 -4.68 -3.54 -12.84
CA VAL A 179 -4.50 -4.20 -11.54
C VAL A 179 -5.77 -4.26 -10.69
N GLY A 180 -6.87 -3.65 -11.13
CA GLY A 180 -8.12 -3.68 -10.39
C GLY A 180 -9.28 -2.98 -11.09
N HIS A 181 -10.50 -3.23 -10.61
CA HIS A 181 -11.68 -2.47 -10.99
C HIS A 181 -12.78 -2.59 -9.94
N GLN A 182 -13.75 -1.70 -10.07
CA GLN A 182 -15.03 -1.74 -9.39
C GLN A 182 -16.13 -1.40 -10.40
N VAL A 183 -17.15 -2.26 -10.49
CA VAL A 183 -18.35 -2.04 -11.29
C VAL A 183 -19.58 -2.14 -10.38
N CYS A 184 -20.22 -1.00 -10.16
CA CYS A 184 -21.44 -0.87 -9.37
C CYS A 184 -22.60 -0.46 -10.28
N LEU A 185 -23.60 -1.34 -10.38
CA LEU A 185 -24.79 -1.17 -11.18
C LEU A 185 -25.91 -0.60 -10.31
N PRO A 186 -26.38 0.64 -10.56
CA PRO A 186 -27.53 1.16 -9.85
C PRO A 186 -28.83 0.59 -10.44
N ILE A 187 -29.54 -0.21 -9.66
CA ILE A 187 -30.77 -0.89 -10.09
C ILE A 187 -31.89 -0.65 -9.09
N LYS A 188 -33.13 -0.72 -9.56
CA LYS A 188 -34.30 -0.64 -8.68
C LYS A 188 -34.47 -1.92 -7.85
N MET A 189 -35.20 -1.78 -6.74
CA MET A 189 -35.42 -2.88 -5.78
C MET A 189 -36.21 -4.05 -6.39
N ASP A 190 -37.19 -3.79 -7.26
CA ASP A 190 -37.94 -4.81 -8.00
C ASP A 190 -37.03 -5.66 -8.91
N ILE A 191 -36.16 -5.01 -9.69
CA ILE A 191 -35.18 -5.69 -10.54
C ILE A 191 -34.22 -6.54 -9.70
N TYR A 192 -33.73 -6.02 -8.57
CA TYR A 192 -32.86 -6.77 -7.67
C TYR A 192 -33.56 -8.02 -7.10
N ASN A 193 -34.82 -7.87 -6.69
CA ASN A 193 -35.62 -8.99 -6.18
C ASN A 193 -35.84 -10.08 -7.23
N ASP A 194 -35.92 -9.73 -8.51
CA ASP A 194 -35.98 -10.71 -9.60
C ASP A 194 -34.64 -11.43 -9.81
N ILE A 195 -33.51 -10.73 -9.68
CA ILE A 195 -32.17 -11.31 -9.79
C ILE A 195 -31.94 -12.40 -8.73
N ILE A 196 -32.25 -12.13 -7.47
CA ILE A 196 -32.01 -13.08 -6.36
C ILE A 196 -32.90 -14.34 -6.46
N LYS A 197 -34.09 -14.21 -7.08
CA LYS A 197 -35.00 -15.34 -7.35
C LYS A 197 -34.58 -16.16 -8.57
N SER A 198 -33.91 -15.53 -9.54
CA SER A 198 -33.49 -16.16 -10.79
C SER A 198 -32.36 -17.17 -10.60
N LYS A 199 -32.26 -18.10 -11.55
CA LYS A 199 -31.10 -19.00 -11.71
C LYS A 199 -29.90 -18.34 -12.38
N SER A 200 -30.10 -17.21 -13.06
CA SER A 200 -29.05 -16.47 -13.76
C SER A 200 -29.23 -14.97 -13.58
N ILE A 201 -28.13 -14.30 -13.23
CA ILE A 201 -28.04 -12.84 -13.02
C ILE A 201 -28.18 -12.09 -14.35
N ASP A 202 -27.55 -12.61 -15.41
CA ASP A 202 -27.30 -11.85 -16.65
C ASP A 202 -28.56 -11.47 -17.42
N ASN A 203 -29.66 -12.21 -17.24
CA ASN A 203 -30.91 -11.98 -17.97
C ASN A 203 -31.61 -10.66 -17.59
N TYR A 204 -31.34 -10.14 -16.38
CA TYR A 204 -32.02 -8.94 -15.85
C TYR A 204 -31.15 -7.69 -15.95
N LEU A 205 -29.84 -7.84 -16.15
CA LEU A 205 -28.92 -6.72 -16.25
C LEU A 205 -28.86 -6.19 -17.68
N THR A 206 -29.86 -5.37 -18.02
CA THR A 206 -29.92 -4.63 -19.28
C THR A 206 -29.77 -3.12 -19.03
N SER A 207 -29.32 -2.36 -20.02
CA SER A 207 -29.18 -0.90 -19.87
C SER A 207 -30.49 -0.19 -19.56
N ARG A 208 -31.65 -0.79 -19.86
CA ARG A 208 -32.96 -0.25 -19.46
C ARG A 208 -33.20 -0.32 -17.94
N ASN A 209 -32.63 -1.34 -17.30
CA ASN A 209 -32.79 -1.61 -15.87
C ASN A 209 -31.72 -0.93 -15.00
N ILE A 210 -30.78 -0.21 -15.62
CA ILE A 210 -29.85 0.67 -14.92
C ILE A 210 -30.50 2.05 -14.77
N ASN A 211 -30.69 2.50 -13.53
CA ASN A 211 -31.48 3.69 -13.19
C ASN A 211 -30.67 4.68 -12.33
N ASP A 212 -31.03 5.96 -12.39
CA ASP A 212 -30.48 6.98 -11.50
C ASP A 212 -31.13 6.87 -10.12
N ILE A 213 -30.70 5.86 -9.36
CA ILE A 213 -31.27 5.56 -8.04
C ILE A 213 -30.98 6.66 -7.02
N ILE A 214 -29.92 7.45 -7.22
CA ILE A 214 -29.59 8.58 -6.35
C ILE A 214 -30.65 9.66 -6.48
N ARG A 215 -31.05 10.00 -7.72
CA ARG A 215 -32.16 10.92 -7.95
C ARG A 215 -33.52 10.36 -7.52
N MET A 216 -33.68 9.03 -7.56
CA MET A 216 -34.90 8.37 -7.08
C MET A 216 -34.96 8.27 -5.55
N ASP A 217 -33.84 8.51 -4.86
CA ASP A 217 -33.72 8.44 -3.39
C ASP A 217 -34.04 7.04 -2.81
N GLU A 218 -33.93 6.01 -3.64
CA GLU A 218 -34.09 4.61 -3.25
C GLU A 218 -33.51 3.69 -4.33
N GLY A 219 -33.03 2.51 -3.91
CA GLY A 219 -32.62 1.47 -4.84
C GLY A 219 -31.49 0.60 -4.30
N VAL A 220 -30.85 -0.13 -5.21
CA VAL A 220 -29.79 -1.08 -4.90
C VAL A 220 -28.51 -0.70 -5.63
N LEU A 221 -27.45 -0.50 -4.87
CA LEU A 221 -26.08 -0.38 -5.36
C LEU A 221 -25.51 -1.80 -5.53
N PHE A 222 -25.68 -2.36 -6.72
CA PHE A 222 -25.29 -3.74 -7.01
C PHE A 222 -23.85 -3.81 -7.56
N TYR A 223 -22.90 -4.13 -6.69
CA TYR A 223 -21.51 -4.40 -7.04
C TYR A 223 -21.42 -5.73 -7.79
N TYR A 224 -21.54 -5.65 -9.12
CA TYR A 224 -21.53 -6.80 -10.03
C TYR A 224 -20.16 -7.46 -10.14
N SER A 225 -19.10 -6.64 -10.16
CA SER A 225 -17.72 -7.10 -10.33
C SER A 225 -16.75 -6.19 -9.58
N VAL A 226 -15.97 -6.79 -8.67
CA VAL A 226 -14.89 -6.11 -7.94
C VAL A 226 -13.67 -7.02 -7.98
N TYR A 227 -12.53 -6.44 -8.36
CA TYR A 227 -11.27 -7.18 -8.43
C TYR A 227 -10.10 -6.28 -8.05
N SER A 228 -9.15 -6.87 -7.33
CA SER A 228 -7.88 -6.27 -6.98
C SER A 228 -6.77 -7.32 -7.06
N ALA A 229 -5.64 -6.95 -7.66
CA ALA A 229 -4.48 -7.81 -7.82
C ALA A 229 -3.62 -7.93 -6.55
N SER A 230 -3.78 -7.01 -5.59
CA SER A 230 -3.02 -6.95 -4.34
C SER A 230 -3.84 -6.33 -3.22
N VAL A 231 -3.37 -6.49 -1.97
CA VAL A 231 -3.94 -5.81 -0.78
C VAL A 231 -3.94 -4.29 -0.94
N SER A 232 -2.86 -3.71 -1.49
CA SER A 232 -2.77 -2.26 -1.69
C SER A 232 -3.86 -1.74 -2.63
N VAL A 233 -4.10 -2.45 -3.74
CA VAL A 233 -5.21 -2.12 -4.65
C VAL A 233 -6.55 -2.33 -3.94
N ALA A 234 -6.74 -3.45 -3.23
CA ALA A 234 -7.98 -3.73 -2.50
C ALA A 234 -8.34 -2.62 -1.51
N ARG A 235 -7.37 -2.17 -0.70
CA ARG A 235 -7.53 -1.06 0.24
C ARG A 235 -7.95 0.22 -0.47
N ARG A 236 -7.32 0.53 -1.61
CA ARG A 236 -7.67 1.72 -2.39
C ARG A 236 -9.12 1.69 -2.88
N LEU A 237 -9.57 0.54 -3.41
CA LEU A 237 -10.96 0.35 -3.84
C LEU A 237 -11.94 0.56 -2.68
N VAL A 238 -11.63 -0.01 -1.51
CA VAL A 238 -12.45 0.12 -0.31
C VAL A 238 -12.53 1.57 0.18
N LEU A 239 -11.40 2.28 0.26
CA LEU A 239 -11.36 3.67 0.74
C LEU A 239 -12.13 4.62 -0.19
N ASP A 240 -11.84 4.55 -1.50
CA ASP A 240 -12.48 5.43 -2.49
C ASP A 240 -13.97 5.11 -2.64
N GLY A 241 -14.33 3.82 -2.59
CA GLY A 241 -15.73 3.37 -2.57
C GLY A 241 -16.46 3.85 -1.31
N SER A 242 -15.86 3.70 -0.13
CA SER A 242 -16.47 4.14 1.14
C SER A 242 -16.65 5.65 1.19
N GLN A 243 -15.69 6.43 0.69
CA GLN A 243 -15.82 7.88 0.57
C GLN A 243 -17.02 8.25 -0.34
N SER A 244 -17.08 7.66 -1.53
CA SER A 244 -18.16 7.92 -2.50
C SER A 244 -19.54 7.54 -1.95
N LEU A 245 -19.63 6.41 -1.25
CA LEU A 245 -20.86 5.98 -0.60
C LEU A 245 -21.27 6.88 0.58
N SER A 246 -20.29 7.51 1.24
CA SER A 246 -20.56 8.40 2.38
C SER A 246 -21.25 9.70 1.98
N GLU A 247 -21.09 10.12 0.71
CA GLU A 247 -21.69 11.32 0.12
C GLU A 247 -23.18 11.14 -0.19
N ILE A 248 -23.70 9.91 -0.26
CA ILE A 248 -25.12 9.61 -0.53
C ILE A 248 -25.97 10.01 0.68
N GLU A 249 -26.99 10.84 0.50
CA GLU A 249 -27.96 11.18 1.55
C GLU A 249 -29.00 10.06 1.76
N GLN A 250 -29.70 10.06 2.91
CA GLN A 250 -30.75 9.08 3.23
C GLN A 250 -30.33 7.61 3.01
N LYS A 251 -29.15 7.25 3.52
CA LYS A 251 -28.49 5.95 3.29
C LYS A 251 -29.37 4.75 3.66
N GLU A 252 -30.28 4.91 4.61
CA GLU A 252 -31.26 3.91 5.04
C GLU A 252 -32.22 3.46 3.94
N ARG A 253 -32.37 4.24 2.86
CA ARG A 253 -33.21 3.92 1.69
C ARG A 253 -32.50 3.09 0.61
N PHE A 254 -31.20 2.86 0.79
CA PHE A 254 -30.38 2.14 -0.18
C PHE A 254 -29.93 0.80 0.37
N LEU A 255 -30.00 -0.22 -0.49
CA LEU A 255 -29.41 -1.53 -0.25
C LEU A 255 -28.06 -1.61 -0.98
N LEU A 256 -27.04 -2.09 -0.29
CA LEU A 256 -25.78 -2.49 -0.89
C LEU A 256 -25.82 -4.00 -1.14
N ALA A 257 -25.60 -4.41 -2.39
CA ALA A 257 -25.51 -5.82 -2.73
C ALA A 257 -24.21 -6.12 -3.49
N THR A 258 -23.54 -7.22 -3.17
CA THR A 258 -22.23 -7.55 -3.73
C THR A 258 -22.20 -8.96 -4.29
N HIS A 259 -21.82 -9.11 -5.55
CA HIS A 259 -21.63 -10.38 -6.24
C HIS A 259 -20.14 -10.76 -6.23
N THR A 260 -19.78 -11.85 -5.55
CA THR A 260 -18.39 -12.25 -5.33
C THR A 260 -18.17 -13.74 -5.58
N ALA A 261 -17.00 -14.14 -6.08
CA ALA A 261 -16.66 -15.53 -6.38
C ALA A 261 -15.31 -16.00 -5.79
N THR A 262 -14.58 -15.14 -5.07
CA THR A 262 -13.32 -15.52 -4.42
C THR A 262 -13.52 -15.80 -2.94
N LYS A 263 -12.79 -16.77 -2.39
CA LYS A 263 -12.80 -17.10 -0.95
C LYS A 263 -12.51 -15.87 -0.11
N GLU A 264 -11.50 -15.12 -0.50
CA GLU A 264 -11.05 -13.92 0.19
C GLU A 264 -12.18 -12.87 0.30
N ALA A 265 -12.86 -12.58 -0.81
CA ALA A 265 -13.97 -11.62 -0.80
C ALA A 265 -15.20 -12.16 -0.06
N ILE A 266 -15.49 -13.47 -0.13
CA ILE A 266 -16.51 -14.11 0.71
C ILE A 266 -16.17 -13.93 2.20
N THR A 267 -14.92 -14.16 2.60
CA THR A 267 -14.47 -13.95 3.98
C THR A 267 -14.63 -12.49 4.41
N ILE A 268 -14.29 -11.53 3.54
CA ILE A 268 -14.51 -10.10 3.80
C ILE A 268 -16.00 -9.82 4.04
N GLN A 269 -16.91 -10.32 3.20
CA GLN A 269 -18.36 -10.04 3.33
C GLN A 269 -18.94 -10.65 4.61
N ASN A 270 -18.53 -11.87 4.95
CA ASN A 270 -18.89 -12.53 6.21
C ASN A 270 -18.38 -11.73 7.41
N ASN A 271 -17.13 -11.26 7.36
CA ASN A 271 -16.54 -10.45 8.41
C ASN A 271 -17.23 -9.08 8.57
N MET A 272 -17.84 -8.54 7.52
CA MET A 272 -18.67 -7.33 7.59
C MET A 272 -20.11 -7.60 8.06
N GLY A 273 -20.47 -8.84 8.38
CA GLY A 273 -21.82 -9.20 8.81
C GLY A 273 -22.87 -9.02 7.71
N MET A 274 -22.48 -9.05 6.43
CA MET A 274 -23.42 -8.99 5.33
C MET A 274 -24.22 -10.29 5.25
N LYS A 275 -25.49 -10.19 4.84
CA LYS A 275 -26.38 -11.35 4.72
C LYS A 275 -26.18 -12.04 3.38
N LEU A 276 -25.85 -13.33 3.40
CA LEU A 276 -25.84 -14.18 2.20
C LEU A 276 -27.29 -14.38 1.72
N VAL A 277 -27.58 -14.05 0.47
CA VAL A 277 -28.94 -14.19 -0.11
C VAL A 277 -29.03 -15.15 -1.28
N ARG A 278 -27.93 -15.37 -2.00
CA ARG A 278 -27.94 -16.27 -3.13
C ARG A 278 -26.58 -16.87 -3.41
N GLU A 279 -26.56 -18.16 -3.74
CA GLU A 279 -25.40 -18.89 -4.25
C GLU A 279 -25.72 -19.42 -5.65
N TYR A 280 -24.76 -19.32 -6.57
CA TYR A 280 -24.86 -19.79 -7.95
C TYR A 280 -23.87 -20.94 -8.18
N GLU A 281 -24.31 -21.99 -8.88
CA GLU A 281 -23.46 -23.15 -9.15
C GLU A 281 -22.31 -22.78 -10.10
N HIS A 282 -21.08 -23.10 -9.67
CA HIS A 282 -19.89 -22.92 -10.48
C HIS A 282 -19.57 -24.20 -11.27
N LYS A 283 -19.50 -24.13 -12.60
CA LYS A 283 -19.29 -25.29 -13.51
C LYS A 283 -17.95 -26.05 -13.35
N TYR A 284 -17.03 -25.60 -12.51
CA TYR A 284 -15.62 -26.03 -12.53
C TYR A 284 -15.04 -26.29 -11.12
N ASN A 285 -15.85 -26.67 -10.13
CA ASN A 285 -15.40 -26.95 -8.75
C ASN A 285 -14.53 -25.81 -8.14
N LYS A 286 -14.91 -24.55 -8.39
CA LYS A 286 -14.38 -23.39 -7.66
C LYS A 286 -15.38 -22.96 -6.58
N THR A 287 -15.02 -21.94 -5.80
CA THR A 287 -16.00 -21.23 -4.96
C THR A 287 -17.17 -20.75 -5.81
N ASN A 288 -18.38 -21.12 -5.40
CA ASN A 288 -19.61 -20.67 -6.01
C ASN A 288 -19.72 -19.14 -5.91
N PRO A 289 -20.11 -18.43 -7.00
CA PRO A 289 -20.43 -17.02 -6.89
C PRO A 289 -21.62 -16.82 -5.93
N VAL A 290 -21.50 -15.83 -5.05
CA VAL A 290 -22.46 -15.54 -3.99
C VAL A 290 -22.88 -14.07 -4.06
N ILE A 291 -24.15 -13.79 -3.78
CA ILE A 291 -24.64 -12.45 -3.52
C ILE A 291 -24.84 -12.26 -2.01
N TYR A 292 -24.24 -11.19 -1.50
CA TYR A 292 -24.47 -10.67 -0.15
C TYR A 292 -25.23 -9.35 -0.22
N GLU A 293 -26.02 -9.04 0.80
CA GLU A 293 -26.74 -7.78 0.93
C GLU A 293 -26.59 -7.16 2.34
N GLN A 294 -26.66 -5.84 2.42
CA GLN A 294 -26.69 -5.06 3.66
C GLN A 294 -27.27 -3.67 3.40
N ASN A 295 -27.97 -3.08 4.37
CA ASN A 295 -28.38 -1.67 4.27
C ASN A 295 -27.14 -0.76 4.20
N LEU A 296 -27.21 0.27 3.36
CA LEU A 296 -26.06 1.14 3.11
C LEU A 296 -25.63 1.92 4.37
N ASP A 297 -26.58 2.33 5.22
CA ASP A 297 -26.26 3.03 6.47
C ASP A 297 -25.44 2.15 7.44
N VAL A 298 -25.78 0.86 7.56
CA VAL A 298 -25.05 -0.12 8.35
C VAL A 298 -23.65 -0.34 7.76
N HIS A 299 -23.57 -0.50 6.43
CA HIS A 299 -22.29 -0.68 5.76
C HIS A 299 -21.34 0.49 6.01
N ILE A 300 -21.82 1.72 5.83
CA ILE A 300 -21.01 2.93 6.05
C ILE A 300 -20.60 3.11 7.51
N LYS A 301 -21.45 2.69 8.47
CA LYS A 301 -21.05 2.68 9.88
C LYS A 301 -19.86 1.75 10.11
N LEU A 302 -19.84 0.56 9.50
CA LEU A 302 -18.78 -0.45 9.69
C LEU A 302 -17.48 -0.12 8.95
N THR A 303 -17.56 0.50 7.77
CA THR A 303 -16.39 0.84 6.96
C THR A 303 -15.74 2.17 7.33
N LYS A 304 -16.33 2.92 8.25
CA LYS A 304 -15.67 4.09 8.84
C LYS A 304 -14.40 3.66 9.59
N PRO A 305 -13.39 4.54 9.69
CA PRO A 305 -12.08 4.22 10.29
C PRO A 305 -12.13 3.73 11.74
N TYR A 306 -13.25 4.01 12.43
CA TYR A 306 -13.55 3.60 13.81
C TYR A 306 -14.90 2.89 13.94
N GLY A 307 -15.53 2.49 12.83
CA GLY A 307 -16.85 1.87 12.81
C GLY A 307 -16.97 0.62 13.68
N TRP A 308 -15.88 -0.15 13.74
CA TRP A 308 -15.76 -1.33 14.57
C TRP A 308 -15.72 -1.06 16.08
N LEU A 309 -15.34 0.15 16.53
CA LEU A 309 -15.45 0.52 17.95
C LEU A 309 -16.93 0.62 18.35
N ILE A 310 -17.81 1.07 17.45
CA ILE A 310 -19.24 1.24 17.74
C ILE A 310 -19.90 -0.12 18.03
N GLU A 311 -19.53 -1.20 17.30
CA GLU A 311 -19.99 -2.57 17.63
C GLU A 311 -19.49 -3.08 18.99
N GLN A 312 -18.29 -2.69 19.43
CA GLN A 312 -17.79 -3.06 20.76
C GLN A 312 -18.57 -2.37 21.90
N PHE A 313 -19.20 -1.23 21.62
CA PHE A 313 -19.99 -0.48 22.59
C PHE A 313 -21.50 -0.78 22.52
N ASP A 314 -22.06 -1.12 21.35
CA ASP A 314 -23.52 -1.28 21.16
C ASP A 314 -24.07 -2.72 21.31
N GLY A 315 -23.23 -3.70 21.69
CA GLY A 315 -23.69 -4.86 22.45
C GLY A 315 -23.73 -6.22 21.73
N LYS A 316 -22.86 -7.13 22.20
CA LYS A 316 -23.19 -8.46 22.76
C LYS A 316 -21.96 -8.99 23.49
N ALA A 317 -22.00 -8.91 24.82
CA ALA A 317 -20.95 -9.39 25.70
C ALA A 317 -20.71 -10.90 25.53
N GLY A 318 -19.65 -11.25 24.82
CA GLY A 318 -18.95 -12.52 24.94
C GLY A 318 -17.58 -12.22 25.54
N LYS A 319 -17.35 -12.68 26.78
CA LYS A 319 -16.14 -12.47 27.59
C LYS A 319 -14.85 -12.52 26.75
N VAL A 320 -14.08 -11.43 26.76
CA VAL A 320 -12.66 -11.49 26.41
C VAL A 320 -11.87 -11.49 27.72
N GLN A 321 -11.07 -12.53 27.86
CA GLN A 321 -10.18 -12.81 28.98
C GLN A 321 -9.02 -11.80 28.94
N GLU A 322 -8.94 -10.94 29.96
CA GLU A 322 -7.79 -10.07 30.18
C GLU A 322 -6.53 -10.92 30.38
N TYR A 323 -5.60 -10.86 29.43
CA TYR A 323 -4.20 -11.16 29.74
C TYR A 323 -3.55 -9.87 30.22
N GLY A 324 -3.62 -9.67 31.54
CA GLY A 324 -2.82 -8.68 32.22
C GLY A 324 -1.33 -9.01 32.07
N SER A 325 -0.54 -7.97 31.83
CA SER A 325 0.83 -7.93 32.34
C SER A 325 1.05 -6.55 32.94
N SER A 326 0.94 -6.52 34.26
CA SER A 326 1.34 -5.43 35.13
C SER A 326 2.82 -5.16 34.95
N ILE A 327 3.20 -3.89 34.74
CA ILE A 327 4.55 -3.43 35.00
C ILE A 327 4.44 -2.18 35.88
N ASP A 328 4.93 -2.33 37.11
CA ASP A 328 5.07 -1.29 38.13
C ASP A 328 5.84 -0.08 37.58
N VAL A 329 5.23 1.11 37.71
CA VAL A 329 5.90 2.39 37.49
C VAL A 329 6.28 2.95 38.86
N ASP A 330 7.49 2.64 39.31
CA ASP A 330 8.06 3.30 40.47
C ASP A 330 8.77 4.59 40.03
N LYS A 331 8.17 5.71 40.47
CA LYS A 331 8.75 7.01 40.83
C LYS A 331 10.10 7.42 40.21
N THR A 332 10.05 8.48 39.40
CA THR A 332 10.85 9.69 39.70
C THR A 332 10.20 10.92 39.05
N SER A 333 9.61 11.77 39.87
CA SER A 333 9.18 13.13 39.56
C SER A 333 10.38 14.02 39.24
N LEU A 334 10.29 14.88 38.23
CA LEU A 334 11.10 16.10 38.16
C LEU A 334 10.22 17.29 37.82
N VAL A 335 10.40 18.30 38.66
CA VAL A 335 9.61 19.49 38.92
C VAL A 335 9.70 20.49 37.76
N VAL A 336 8.58 21.15 37.50
CA VAL A 336 8.43 22.34 36.66
C VAL A 336 8.82 23.56 37.49
N ASP A 337 9.73 24.40 36.98
CA ASP A 337 9.78 25.80 37.37
C ASP A 337 9.85 26.66 36.10
N GLY A 338 8.82 27.49 35.92
CA GLY A 338 8.75 28.48 34.88
C GLY A 338 9.60 29.71 35.22
N ASN A 339 10.01 30.43 34.17
CA ASN A 339 9.85 31.89 34.10
C ASN A 339 10.21 32.38 32.69
N ILE A 340 9.29 33.15 32.13
CA ILE A 340 9.45 33.92 30.90
C ILE A 340 10.05 35.27 31.29
N SER A 341 11.11 35.70 30.60
CA SER A 341 11.42 37.12 30.44
C SER A 341 12.06 37.37 29.07
N ASN A 342 11.48 38.31 28.34
CA ASN A 342 11.97 38.87 27.09
C ASN A 342 13.34 39.53 27.26
N ASP A 343 14.26 39.33 26.31
CA ASP A 343 14.94 40.44 25.66
C ASP A 343 15.69 40.00 24.40
N GLN A 344 15.57 40.82 23.35
CA GLN A 344 16.23 40.66 22.06
C GLN A 344 17.66 41.23 22.12
N ASN A 345 18.58 40.60 21.38
CA ASN A 345 19.97 41.02 21.12
C ASN A 345 21.06 40.69 22.15
N GLU A 346 21.44 39.41 22.25
CA GLU A 346 22.86 39.01 22.40
C GLU A 346 23.12 37.69 21.63
N ASN A 347 23.17 37.79 20.30
CA ASN A 347 23.78 36.75 19.47
C ASN A 347 25.31 36.79 19.65
N ILE A 348 25.94 35.61 19.66
CA ILE A 348 27.40 35.36 19.64
C ILE A 348 28.09 35.29 21.03
N LYS A 349 27.63 34.43 21.97
CA LYS A 349 28.55 33.86 23.01
C LYS A 349 28.09 32.61 23.77
N SER A 350 26.94 32.02 23.51
CA SER A 350 26.43 30.88 24.30
C SER A 350 26.13 29.62 23.48
N ILE A 351 27.16 29.03 22.84
CA ILE A 351 27.10 27.58 22.60
C ILE A 351 27.16 26.94 23.99
N LYS A 352 25.98 26.65 24.55
CA LYS A 352 25.75 26.03 25.86
C LYS A 352 26.86 25.00 26.13
N LYS A 353 27.64 25.23 27.20
CA LYS A 353 28.48 24.23 27.89
C LYS A 353 27.58 23.07 28.34
N THR A 354 27.20 22.22 27.40
CA THR A 354 26.69 20.88 27.72
C THR A 354 27.86 20.11 28.32
N ALA A 355 27.62 19.43 29.44
CA ALA A 355 28.65 18.62 30.10
C ALA A 355 28.96 17.41 29.19
N GLN A 356 29.94 17.57 28.30
CA GLN A 356 30.33 16.54 27.34
C GLN A 356 31.07 15.40 28.06
N ALA A 357 30.75 14.16 27.67
CA ALA A 357 31.41 12.95 28.14
C ALA A 357 32.27 12.33 27.04
N CYS A 358 33.26 11.52 27.42
CA CYS A 358 34.03 10.76 26.44
C CYS A 358 33.15 9.69 25.77
N THR A 359 33.14 9.67 24.44
CA THR A 359 32.32 8.75 23.62
C THR A 359 33.07 7.48 23.21
N ASN A 360 34.33 7.29 23.64
CA ASN A 360 35.13 6.12 23.34
C ASN A 360 34.88 5.00 24.38
N PRO A 361 34.24 3.86 24.02
CA PRO A 361 33.94 2.78 24.97
C PRO A 361 35.17 2.17 25.63
N LYS A 362 36.34 2.28 24.99
CA LYS A 362 37.63 1.79 25.51
C LYS A 362 38.31 2.77 26.49
N CYS A 363 37.68 3.91 26.80
CA CYS A 363 38.24 4.90 27.70
C CYS A 363 37.81 4.63 29.15
N LYS A 364 38.75 4.74 30.09
CA LYS A 364 38.48 4.64 31.55
C LYS A 364 37.43 5.65 32.04
N LEU A 365 37.26 6.76 31.32
CA LEU A 365 36.27 7.81 31.61
C LEU A 365 35.12 7.86 30.59
N TYR A 366 34.83 6.73 29.92
CA TYR A 366 33.67 6.62 29.03
C TYR A 366 32.37 6.99 29.75
N GLY A 367 31.54 7.83 29.14
CA GLY A 367 30.22 8.23 29.66
C GLY A 367 30.24 9.15 30.91
N LYS A 368 31.38 9.40 31.54
CA LYS A 368 31.49 10.24 32.74
C LYS A 368 31.59 11.72 32.36
N THR A 369 30.70 12.54 32.91
CA THR A 369 30.69 14.01 32.72
C THR A 369 31.47 14.72 33.84
N LYS A 370 31.86 15.99 33.60
CA LYS A 370 32.52 16.89 34.59
C LYS A 370 33.87 16.40 35.16
N GLN A 371 34.54 15.45 34.51
CA GLN A 371 35.85 14.93 34.94
C GLN A 371 37.05 15.76 34.44
N GLY A 372 36.82 16.93 33.84
CA GLY A 372 37.88 17.80 33.29
C GLY A 372 38.68 17.22 32.11
N ASN A 373 38.32 16.02 31.63
CA ASN A 373 39.04 15.28 30.60
C ASN A 373 38.74 15.74 29.17
N ILE A 374 37.70 16.56 28.95
CA ILE A 374 37.26 16.99 27.63
C ILE A 374 37.65 18.45 27.40
N VAL A 375 38.35 18.73 26.30
CA VAL A 375 38.69 20.09 25.85
C VAL A 375 38.12 20.37 24.47
N SER A 376 37.85 21.64 24.17
CA SER A 376 37.47 22.04 22.81
C SER A 376 38.66 21.86 21.85
N ASN A 377 38.40 21.30 20.67
CA ASN A 377 39.37 20.98 19.64
C ASN A 377 38.99 21.65 18.30
N GLY A 378 38.59 22.92 18.39
CA GLY A 378 38.20 23.75 17.24
C GLY A 378 36.72 23.68 16.86
N THR A 379 36.31 24.58 15.97
CA THR A 379 34.96 24.68 15.42
C THR A 379 34.97 24.43 13.91
N TYR A 380 33.88 23.88 13.37
CA TYR A 380 33.67 23.71 11.94
C TYR A 380 32.30 24.26 11.53
N ARG A 381 32.09 24.52 10.23
CA ARG A 381 30.77 24.90 9.70
C ARG A 381 30.15 23.74 8.93
N THR A 382 28.86 23.50 9.11
CA THR A 382 28.08 22.60 8.24
C THR A 382 27.85 23.25 6.88
N LYS A 383 27.37 22.49 5.89
CA LYS A 383 27.04 23.03 4.56
C LYS A 383 25.96 24.13 4.61
N ASP A 384 25.10 24.08 5.62
CA ASP A 384 24.03 25.05 5.85
C ASP A 384 24.50 26.23 6.74
N GLY A 385 25.80 26.36 7.01
CA GLY A 385 26.38 27.47 7.78
C GLY A 385 26.34 27.33 9.30
N THR A 386 25.74 26.26 9.85
CA THR A 386 25.63 26.05 11.30
C THR A 386 27.00 25.77 11.93
N PRO A 387 27.39 26.45 13.03
CA PRO A 387 28.65 26.18 13.73
C PRO A 387 28.56 24.88 14.53
N GLY A 388 29.54 23.99 14.35
CA GLY A 388 29.75 22.76 15.12
C GLY A 388 31.06 22.81 15.90
N CYS A 389 31.10 22.16 17.06
CA CYS A 389 32.30 22.09 17.91
C CYS A 389 32.90 20.69 17.89
N ARG A 390 34.23 20.61 17.78
CA ARG A 390 35.01 19.40 18.05
C ARG A 390 35.52 19.45 19.48
N PHE A 391 35.67 18.27 20.06
CA PHE A 391 36.15 18.01 21.40
C PHE A 391 37.23 16.94 21.35
N LEU A 392 38.19 17.00 22.28
CA LEU A 392 39.25 16.03 22.45
C LEU A 392 39.22 15.51 23.89
N CYS A 393 39.24 14.19 24.05
CA CYS A 393 39.44 13.56 25.35
C CYS A 393 40.94 13.45 25.63
N LYS A 394 41.43 14.18 26.65
CA LYS A 394 42.83 14.14 27.09
C LYS A 394 43.30 12.78 27.60
N VAL A 395 42.37 11.92 28.02
CA VAL A 395 42.70 10.61 28.61
C VAL A 395 42.90 9.51 27.56
N CYS A 396 42.15 9.54 26.45
CA CYS A 396 42.29 8.53 25.40
C CYS A 396 42.74 9.08 24.04
N GLY A 397 42.99 10.40 23.95
CA GLY A 397 43.45 11.07 22.73
C GLY A 397 42.43 11.12 21.59
N LYS A 398 41.22 10.57 21.75
CA LYS A 398 40.20 10.57 20.68
C LYS A 398 39.44 11.89 20.61
N SER A 399 39.26 12.36 19.38
CA SER A 399 38.41 13.51 19.06
C SER A 399 36.98 13.08 18.72
N PHE A 400 36.01 13.91 19.06
CA PHE A 400 34.59 13.75 18.76
C PHE A 400 33.94 15.13 18.56
N CYS A 401 32.67 15.21 18.16
CA CYS A 401 31.97 16.49 18.00
C CYS A 401 30.74 16.58 18.91
N ASN A 402 30.14 17.77 19.00
CA ASN A 402 28.89 18.00 19.74
C ASN A 402 27.72 17.10 19.29
N ARG A 403 27.76 16.59 18.05
CA ARG A 403 26.77 15.67 17.52
C ARG A 403 27.10 14.20 17.76
N THR A 404 28.27 13.86 18.30
CA THR A 404 28.66 12.47 18.56
C THR A 404 27.75 11.82 19.60
N GLY A 405 27.09 10.72 19.21
CA GLY A 405 26.09 10.03 20.05
C GLY A 405 24.65 10.55 19.89
N THR A 406 24.44 11.58 19.06
CA THR A 406 23.11 12.07 18.67
C THR A 406 22.62 11.40 17.38
N ILE A 407 21.31 11.50 17.12
CA ILE A 407 20.66 11.07 15.87
C ILE A 407 21.18 11.85 14.64
N PHE A 408 21.81 13.00 14.86
CA PHE A 408 22.34 13.89 13.82
C PHE A 408 23.82 13.66 13.54
N TYR A 409 24.43 12.67 14.18
CA TYR A 409 25.82 12.31 13.95
C TYR A 409 26.04 11.88 12.50
N ASP A 410 27.12 12.36 11.88
CA ASP A 410 27.46 12.12 10.47
C ASP A 410 26.46 12.66 9.41
N LEU A 411 25.48 13.47 9.84
CA LEU A 411 24.63 14.23 8.92
C LEU A 411 25.21 15.62 8.67
N ARG A 412 25.44 15.93 7.38
CA ARG A 412 26.01 17.23 6.93
C ARG A 412 25.00 18.39 6.95
N SER A 413 23.73 18.10 7.24
CA SER A 413 22.63 19.06 7.28
C SER A 413 22.35 19.58 8.69
N SER A 414 21.67 20.71 8.81
CA SER A 414 21.21 21.25 10.09
C SER A 414 20.13 20.36 10.73
N GLU A 415 20.08 20.38 12.07
CA GLU A 415 19.11 19.58 12.85
C GLU A 415 17.68 20.04 12.54
N ASP A 416 17.45 21.35 12.44
CA ASP A 416 16.16 21.95 12.10
C ASP A 416 15.64 21.48 10.74
N LYS A 417 16.51 21.36 9.73
CA LYS A 417 16.12 20.93 8.39
C LYS A 417 15.70 19.46 8.37
N ILE A 418 16.35 18.63 9.19
CA ILE A 418 16.02 17.21 9.35
C ILE A 418 14.70 17.06 10.10
N LEU A 419 14.52 17.79 11.20
CA LEU A 419 13.28 17.77 11.98
C LEU A 419 12.10 18.30 11.17
N LYS A 420 12.28 19.37 10.38
CA LYS A 420 11.25 19.89 9.48
C LYS A 420 10.84 18.86 8.43
N ALA A 421 11.80 18.10 7.88
CA ALA A 421 11.49 17.00 6.96
C ALA A 421 10.63 15.93 7.62
N LEU A 422 10.96 15.53 8.85
CA LEU A 422 10.18 14.53 9.59
C LEU A 422 8.76 15.03 9.92
N LYS A 423 8.62 16.31 10.28
CA LYS A 423 7.30 16.93 10.53
C LYS A 423 6.41 16.94 9.30
N LEU A 424 6.93 17.39 8.16
CA LEU A 424 6.17 17.38 6.90
C LEU A 424 5.68 15.98 6.55
N LEU A 425 6.49 14.96 6.82
CA LEU A 425 6.09 13.57 6.59
C LEU A 425 5.02 13.08 7.58
N LEU A 426 5.08 13.51 8.85
CA LEU A 426 4.05 13.24 9.86
C LEU A 426 2.71 13.90 9.51
N GLU A 427 2.75 15.09 8.91
CA GLU A 427 1.59 15.79 8.36
C GLU A 427 1.01 15.12 7.08
N GLY A 428 1.52 13.94 6.71
CA GLY A 428 1.05 13.17 5.56
C GLY A 428 1.58 13.67 4.21
N MET A 429 2.57 14.56 4.21
CA MET A 429 3.18 15.03 2.96
C MET A 429 3.93 13.88 2.28
N PRO A 430 3.75 13.68 0.96
CA PRO A 430 4.52 12.69 0.21
C PRO A 430 6.02 13.00 0.26
N LEU A 431 6.85 11.95 0.35
CA LEU A 431 8.31 12.05 0.42
C LEU A 431 8.94 12.94 -0.66
N GLN A 432 8.45 12.85 -1.89
CA GLN A 432 8.92 13.65 -3.01
C GLN A 432 8.61 15.14 -2.80
N LYS A 433 7.38 15.46 -2.39
CA LYS A 433 6.92 16.82 -2.15
C LYS A 433 7.62 17.46 -0.94
N ALA A 434 7.89 16.67 0.10
CA ALA A 434 8.72 17.11 1.22
C ALA A 434 10.16 17.45 0.77
N ALA A 435 10.73 16.65 -0.14
CA ALA A 435 12.05 16.90 -0.71
C ALA A 435 12.11 18.20 -1.50
N ASP A 436 11.13 18.41 -2.37
CA ASP A 436 10.99 19.64 -3.15
C ASP A 436 10.81 20.86 -2.25
N SER A 437 9.94 20.77 -1.23
CA SER A 437 9.68 21.87 -0.28
C SER A 437 10.90 22.29 0.55
N LEU A 438 11.87 21.39 0.71
CA LEU A 438 13.09 21.61 1.48
C LEU A 438 14.32 21.86 0.59
N GLY A 439 14.14 21.87 -0.73
CA GLY A 439 15.22 22.04 -1.70
C GLY A 439 16.30 20.98 -1.57
N ILE A 440 15.91 19.73 -1.31
CA ILE A 440 16.83 18.59 -1.15
C ILE A 440 16.39 17.43 -2.03
N THR A 441 17.29 16.49 -2.29
CA THR A 441 16.96 15.32 -3.11
C THR A 441 16.14 14.32 -2.31
N PHE A 442 15.24 13.60 -2.98
CA PHE A 442 14.47 12.48 -2.42
C PHE A 442 15.35 11.50 -1.63
N ASN A 443 16.51 11.13 -2.18
CA ASN A 443 17.45 10.22 -1.53
C ASN A 443 18.03 10.76 -0.22
N THR A 444 18.11 12.09 -0.08
CA THR A 444 18.58 12.73 1.16
C THR A 444 17.54 12.57 2.27
N ILE A 445 16.26 12.81 1.99
CA ILE A 445 15.18 12.57 2.97
C ILE A 445 15.08 11.09 3.31
N ARG A 446 15.16 10.21 2.31
CA ARG A 446 15.16 8.76 2.52
C ARG A 446 16.30 8.31 3.44
N ARG A 447 17.51 8.84 3.25
CA ARG A 447 18.66 8.58 4.12
C ARG A 447 18.39 9.05 5.54
N TRP A 448 17.81 10.24 5.72
CA TRP A 448 17.45 10.75 7.04
C TRP A 448 16.44 9.85 7.75
N LEU A 449 15.38 9.42 7.05
CA LEU A 449 14.41 8.46 7.59
C LEU A 449 15.05 7.14 8.03
N GLY A 450 15.98 6.61 7.25
CA GLY A 450 16.69 5.37 7.61
C GLY A 450 17.54 5.52 8.87
N VAL A 451 18.28 6.63 8.98
CA VAL A 451 19.06 6.96 10.19
C VAL A 451 18.15 7.20 11.39
N ALA A 452 17.04 7.88 11.16
CA ALA A 452 16.05 8.24 12.15
C ALA A 452 15.35 7.01 12.74
N ALA A 453 14.92 6.07 11.90
CA ALA A 453 14.27 4.84 12.35
C ALA A 453 15.18 3.95 13.19
N GLY A 454 16.50 3.96 12.94
CA GLY A 454 17.47 3.26 13.77
C GLY A 454 17.57 3.81 15.21
N GLN A 455 17.01 4.99 15.46
CA GLN A 455 17.02 5.66 16.76
C GLN A 455 15.63 6.28 17.09
N SER A 456 14.54 5.61 16.67
CA SER A 456 13.16 6.13 16.76
C SER A 456 12.82 6.70 18.12
N ASN A 457 13.13 5.98 19.21
CA ASN A 457 12.82 6.41 20.58
C ASN A 457 13.43 7.78 20.95
N LYS A 458 14.59 8.13 20.39
CA LYS A 458 15.24 9.43 20.62
C LYS A 458 14.60 10.55 19.79
N ILE A 459 14.06 10.22 18.62
CA ILE A 459 13.37 11.15 17.74
C ILE A 459 11.98 11.44 18.25
N ASP A 460 11.27 10.42 18.74
CA ASP A 460 9.95 10.56 19.34
C ASP A 460 9.99 11.54 20.51
N ALA A 461 11.00 11.42 21.38
CA ALA A 461 11.20 12.35 22.49
C ALA A 461 11.47 13.82 22.05
N ILE A 462 11.95 14.04 20.83
CA ILE A 462 12.18 15.37 20.27
C ILE A 462 10.92 15.89 19.59
N LEU A 463 10.24 15.07 18.80
CA LEU A 463 9.04 15.44 18.04
C LEU A 463 7.82 15.61 18.94
N LYS A 464 7.69 14.84 20.03
CA LYS A 464 6.63 15.00 21.05
C LYS A 464 6.67 16.32 21.84
N LYS A 465 7.73 17.12 21.69
CA LYS A 465 7.75 18.49 22.23
C LYS A 465 6.83 19.42 21.46
N ASP A 466 6.37 18.99 20.29
CA ASP A 466 5.36 19.65 19.49
C ASP A 466 3.97 19.11 19.84
N PRO A 467 3.01 19.95 20.28
CA PRO A 467 1.68 19.51 20.70
C PRO A 467 0.84 18.90 19.56
N GLU A 468 1.21 19.12 18.28
CA GLU A 468 0.48 18.59 17.12
C GLU A 468 0.88 17.15 16.75
N VAL A 469 1.90 16.56 17.39
CA VAL A 469 2.42 15.22 17.05
C VAL A 469 1.91 14.16 18.00
N SER A 470 1.06 13.25 17.53
CA SER A 470 0.54 12.13 18.34
C SER A 470 1.49 10.91 18.35
N GLN A 471 1.37 10.06 19.37
CA GLN A 471 2.08 8.78 19.41
C GLN A 471 1.67 7.86 18.25
N ALA A 472 0.41 7.93 17.81
CA ALA A 472 -0.08 7.13 16.69
C ALA A 472 0.59 7.53 15.37
N ASP A 473 0.85 8.82 15.14
CA ASP A 473 1.53 9.29 13.93
C ASP A 473 2.99 8.85 13.90
N LEU A 474 3.67 8.86 15.05
CA LEU A 474 5.03 8.35 15.19
C LEU A 474 5.09 6.85 14.95
N ASP A 475 4.17 6.08 15.54
CA ASP A 475 4.10 4.63 15.35
C ASP A 475 3.78 4.27 13.89
N ALA A 476 2.90 5.02 13.23
CA ALA A 476 2.59 4.88 11.81
C ALA A 476 3.82 5.20 10.93
N LEU A 477 4.55 6.29 11.22
CA LEU A 477 5.77 6.66 10.52
C LEU A 477 6.84 5.56 10.67
N TRP A 478 7.06 5.04 11.87
CA TRP A 478 8.06 3.99 12.09
C TRP A 478 7.63 2.63 11.56
N ALA A 479 6.35 2.29 11.61
CA ALA A 479 5.82 1.11 10.94
C ALA A 479 6.04 1.21 9.42
N PHE A 480 5.77 2.38 8.83
CA PHE A 480 6.05 2.67 7.43
C PHE A 480 7.54 2.50 7.10
N VAL A 481 8.45 3.04 7.91
CA VAL A 481 9.90 2.94 7.67
C VAL A 481 10.41 1.52 7.91
N LYS A 482 9.93 0.79 8.93
CA LYS A 482 10.31 -0.59 9.23
C LYS A 482 9.83 -1.56 8.14
N ASN A 483 8.59 -1.41 7.68
CA ASN A 483 8.05 -2.20 6.56
C ASN A 483 8.74 -1.84 5.23
N ASN A 484 9.14 -0.56 5.05
CA ASN A 484 10.00 -0.17 3.94
C ASN A 484 11.46 -0.65 4.08
N SER A 485 11.97 -0.94 5.27
CA SER A 485 13.36 -1.40 5.47
C SER A 485 13.57 -2.85 5.01
N LEU A 486 12.53 -3.68 5.11
CA LEU A 486 12.50 -5.02 4.52
C LEU A 486 12.37 -4.93 2.98
N ARG A 487 11.56 -3.99 2.46
CA ARG A 487 11.54 -3.65 1.03
C ARG A 487 12.86 -3.06 0.54
N GLN A 488 13.63 -2.39 1.40
CA GLN A 488 14.92 -1.80 1.04
C GLN A 488 15.99 -2.86 0.79
N ARG A 489 16.07 -3.96 1.55
CA ARG A 489 17.04 -5.03 1.21
C ARG A 489 16.75 -5.70 -0.14
N ALA A 490 15.48 -5.72 -0.57
CA ALA A 490 15.07 -6.18 -1.89
C ALA A 490 15.27 -5.13 -3.00
N ALA A 491 15.01 -3.85 -2.73
CA ALA A 491 15.20 -2.76 -3.70
C ALA A 491 16.68 -2.34 -3.86
N LEU A 492 17.55 -2.64 -2.90
CA LEU A 492 18.95 -2.20 -2.84
C LEU A 492 19.88 -2.82 -3.90
N ARG A 493 19.44 -3.81 -4.70
CA ARG A 493 20.18 -4.27 -5.89
C ARG A 493 19.79 -3.55 -7.18
N ASN A 494 18.61 -2.94 -7.27
CA ASN A 494 18.04 -2.44 -8.54
C ASN A 494 18.23 -0.92 -8.76
N TRP A 495 19.14 -0.26 -8.02
CA TRP A 495 19.40 1.18 -8.16
C TRP A 495 20.85 1.51 -8.54
N SER A 496 21.70 0.52 -8.86
CA SER A 496 23.05 0.77 -9.39
C SER A 496 23.04 1.22 -10.85
N ASP A 497 22.01 0.85 -11.63
CA ASP A 497 22.07 0.98 -13.10
C ASP A 497 21.17 2.09 -13.67
N ASN A 498 20.30 2.67 -12.83
CA ASN A 498 19.43 3.79 -13.24
C ASN A 498 20.19 5.12 -13.46
N LYS A 499 21.52 5.13 -13.30
CA LYS A 499 22.40 6.20 -13.80
C LYS A 499 22.65 6.14 -15.31
N LEU A 500 22.46 5.00 -15.99
CA LEU A 500 22.65 4.94 -17.44
C LEU A 500 21.43 5.46 -18.23
N TYR A 501 20.20 5.22 -17.74
CA TYR A 501 18.99 5.55 -18.50
C TYR A 501 18.67 7.05 -18.57
N ILE A 502 19.03 7.85 -17.56
CA ILE A 502 18.80 9.30 -17.57
C ILE A 502 19.91 10.03 -18.35
N THR A 503 21.10 9.44 -18.47
CA THR A 503 22.24 10.09 -19.15
C THR A 503 22.13 9.96 -20.68
N LEU A 504 21.51 8.89 -21.20
CA LEU A 504 21.33 8.70 -22.65
C LEU A 504 20.19 9.56 -23.26
N ASN A 505 19.18 9.95 -22.47
CA ASN A 505 18.08 10.79 -22.96
C ASN A 505 18.35 12.31 -22.90
N LYS A 506 19.56 12.73 -22.55
CA LYS A 506 20.02 14.13 -22.71
C LYS A 506 20.87 14.37 -23.96
N GLN A 507 21.16 13.35 -24.77
CA GLN A 507 21.93 13.48 -26.01
C GLN A 507 21.10 13.36 -27.30
N GLN A 508 19.77 13.28 -27.24
CA GLN A 508 18.90 13.20 -28.44
C GLN A 508 17.89 14.33 -28.60
N ASN A 509 17.96 15.40 -27.80
CA ASN A 509 17.21 16.65 -28.03
C ASN A 509 18.17 17.85 -28.15
N GLY A 510 19.24 17.68 -28.93
CA GLY A 510 20.16 18.73 -29.35
C GLY A 510 20.39 18.65 -30.85
#